data_AF-A0AAD7MCV2-F1
#
_entry.id   AF-A0AAD7MCV2-F1
#
_cell.length_a   1.000
_cell.length_b   1.000
_cell.length_c   1.000
_cell.angle_alpha   90.00
_cell.angle_beta   90.00
_cell.angle_gamma   90.00
#
_symmetry.space_group_name_H-M   'P 1'
#
loop_
_entity.id
_entity.type
_entity.pdbx_description
1 polymer ?
#
loop_
_entity_poly.entity_id
_entity_poly.type
_entity_poly.pdbx_seq_one_letter_code
_entity_poly.pdbx_strand_id
1 'polypeptide(L)'
;MNLTPKSFESKGKTEIRGALSNTASMTGRTQKTGCRDAAMLTPETRNQPTPVEIWKSIRHRDFSRQVKNFLWKSIHSAHRIGIFWKHIPECGEHATCNFYNETEDLEHVLIKCKRPGQAQIWALAKDLWLRKHDSWPELSLGGVLGCGLATFRDKKGKVSLGLARLYRILVSESIFVLWKVRNDTVISRNDEPPPENMIHNKWLQAINLRLTFDRILTNHAKYGKQNSIRSSFVLQTWSSTLLNEESLPGDWIKQPGVLVGIEPKSSHPPSQPTGRRGMG
;
A
#
# COMPACT_ATOMS: atom_id res chain seq x y z
N MET A 1 30.34 26.65 13.13
CA MET A 1 30.95 25.37 13.56
C MET A 1 30.23 24.24 12.84
N ASN A 2 30.90 23.62 11.86
CA ASN A 2 30.32 22.58 11.00
C ASN A 2 30.37 21.22 11.71
N LEU A 3 29.21 20.66 12.04
CA LEU A 3 29.09 19.27 12.47
C LEU A 3 28.77 18.40 11.25
N THR A 4 29.64 17.42 10.97
CA THR A 4 29.52 16.52 9.82
C THR A 4 28.60 15.31 10.11
N PRO A 5 28.03 14.68 9.07
CA PRO A 5 26.96 13.65 9.20
C PRO A 5 27.35 12.35 9.91
N LYS A 6 28.64 12.09 10.14
CA LYS A 6 29.14 10.84 10.74
C LYS A 6 28.89 10.73 12.26
N SER A 7 28.55 11.82 12.94
CA SER A 7 28.30 11.82 14.39
C SER A 7 26.91 11.30 14.79
N PHE A 8 25.96 11.22 13.84
CA PHE A 8 24.62 10.66 14.08
C PHE A 8 24.57 9.12 13.98
N GLU A 9 25.46 8.51 13.19
CA GLU A 9 25.46 7.05 12.96
C GLU A 9 26.04 6.23 14.12
N SER A 10 26.96 6.79 14.92
CA SER A 10 27.57 6.06 16.02
C SER A 10 26.69 6.02 17.28
N LYS A 11 25.91 7.07 17.56
CA LYS A 11 24.95 7.10 18.68
C LYS A 11 23.77 6.16 18.47
N GLY A 12 23.34 5.98 17.22
CA GLY A 12 22.25 5.05 16.88
C GLY A 12 22.58 3.57 17.10
N LYS A 13 23.85 3.15 17.10
CA LYS A 13 24.22 1.72 17.30
C LYS A 13 24.23 1.29 18.76
N THR A 14 24.49 2.21 19.69
CA THR A 14 24.54 1.91 21.13
C THR A 14 23.15 1.85 21.77
N GLU A 15 22.19 2.66 21.29
CA GLU A 15 20.77 2.58 21.71
C GLU A 15 20.06 1.31 21.22
N ILE A 16 20.48 0.72 20.09
CA ILE A 16 19.89 -0.51 19.54
C ILE A 16 20.19 -1.73 20.41
N ARG A 17 21.30 -1.74 21.18
CA ARG A 17 21.62 -2.84 22.10
C ARG A 17 20.86 -2.75 23.43
N GLY A 18 20.46 -1.56 23.87
CA GLY A 18 19.63 -1.37 25.08
C GLY A 18 18.15 -1.69 24.88
N ALA A 19 17.66 -1.67 23.63
CA ALA A 19 16.25 -1.96 23.31
C ALA A 19 15.89 -3.47 23.33
N LEU A 20 16.89 -4.36 23.38
CA LEU A 20 16.68 -5.81 23.40
C LEU A 20 16.44 -6.38 24.81
N SER A 21 16.68 -5.60 25.87
CA SER A 21 16.47 -6.03 27.26
C SER A 21 15.18 -5.51 27.91
N ASN A 22 14.47 -4.57 27.29
CA ASN A 22 13.23 -3.98 27.83
C ASN A 22 11.93 -4.40 27.10
N THR A 23 11.98 -5.47 26.29
CA THR A 23 10.80 -6.01 25.58
C THR A 23 9.79 -6.72 26.47
N ALA A 24 10.01 -6.80 27.79
CA ALA A 24 9.14 -7.47 28.74
C ALA A 24 7.98 -6.62 29.27
N SER A 25 7.89 -5.32 28.97
CA SER A 25 6.90 -4.47 29.65
C SER A 25 6.42 -3.25 28.87
N MET A 26 5.89 -3.38 27.63
CA MET A 26 5.11 -2.28 27.04
C MET A 26 3.90 -2.73 26.20
N THR A 27 2.74 -2.50 26.83
CA THR A 27 1.41 -2.10 26.31
C THR A 27 0.65 -3.04 25.37
N GLY A 28 -0.09 -3.98 25.98
CA GLY A 28 -1.06 -4.89 25.35
C GLY A 28 -2.31 -4.26 24.72
N ARG A 29 -2.25 -3.00 24.23
CA ARG A 29 -3.38 -2.34 23.56
C ARG A 29 -3.30 -2.50 22.03
N THR A 30 -2.11 -2.47 21.42
CA THR A 30 -1.95 -2.61 19.95
C THR A 30 -1.93 -4.07 19.48
N GLN A 31 -1.47 -5.02 20.32
CA GLN A 31 -1.56 -6.45 20.01
C GLN A 31 -3.01 -6.95 19.97
N LYS A 32 -3.91 -6.43 20.84
CA LYS A 32 -5.30 -6.86 20.90
C LYS A 32 -6.15 -6.37 19.72
N THR A 33 -5.89 -5.16 19.20
CA THR A 33 -6.65 -4.61 18.06
C THR A 33 -6.19 -5.19 16.72
N GLY A 34 -4.88 -5.42 16.53
CA GLY A 34 -4.36 -6.05 15.32
C GLY A 34 -4.76 -7.53 15.13
N CYS A 35 -4.94 -8.27 16.23
CA CYS A 35 -5.30 -9.69 16.18
C CYS A 35 -6.80 -9.95 15.96
N ARG A 36 -7.68 -9.00 16.35
CA ARG A 36 -9.15 -9.18 16.23
C ARG A 36 -9.64 -9.00 14.79
N ASP A 37 -9.10 -8.03 14.04
CA ASP A 37 -9.68 -7.65 12.74
C ASP A 37 -9.00 -8.31 11.53
N ALA A 38 -7.80 -8.89 11.69
CA ALA A 38 -7.15 -9.67 10.64
C ALA A 38 -7.91 -10.97 10.29
N ALA A 39 -8.82 -11.42 11.17
CA ALA A 39 -9.67 -12.60 10.98
C ALA A 39 -10.79 -12.40 9.92
N MET A 40 -11.04 -11.17 9.46
CA MET A 40 -12.16 -10.84 8.55
C MET A 40 -11.87 -11.04 7.07
N LEU A 41 -10.60 -11.22 6.66
CA LEU A 41 -10.21 -11.37 5.25
C LEU A 41 -10.19 -12.82 4.74
N THR A 42 -10.55 -13.75 5.61
CA THR A 42 -10.62 -15.18 5.31
C THR A 42 -11.89 -15.71 5.97
N PRO A 43 -12.98 -15.93 5.21
CA PRO A 43 -14.25 -16.46 5.74
C PRO A 43 -14.10 -17.77 6.52
N GLU A 44 -12.94 -18.44 6.43
CA GLU A 44 -12.66 -19.76 6.98
C GLU A 44 -11.53 -19.81 8.03
N THR A 45 -10.83 -18.72 8.36
CA THR A 45 -9.90 -18.76 9.52
C THR A 45 -10.72 -18.75 10.79
N ARG A 46 -11.12 -19.94 11.22
CA ARG A 46 -11.85 -20.20 12.47
C ARG A 46 -11.08 -19.74 13.71
N ASN A 47 -9.79 -19.42 13.57
CA ASN A 47 -8.91 -18.93 14.62
C ASN A 47 -8.28 -17.58 14.22
N GLN A 48 -8.27 -16.64 15.18
CA GLN A 48 -7.51 -15.39 15.04
C GLN A 48 -6.03 -15.70 14.78
N PRO A 49 -5.38 -14.97 13.86
CA PRO A 49 -3.98 -15.19 13.57
C PRO A 49 -3.13 -14.90 14.82
N THR A 50 -2.18 -15.79 15.08
CA THR A 50 -1.23 -15.63 16.18
C THR A 50 -0.28 -14.46 15.92
N PRO A 51 0.32 -13.85 16.98
CA PRO A 51 1.33 -12.81 16.80
C PRO A 51 2.50 -13.22 15.89
N VAL A 52 2.89 -14.49 15.91
CA VAL A 52 3.95 -15.04 15.06
C VAL A 52 3.53 -15.07 13.60
N GLU A 53 2.29 -15.43 13.29
CA GLU A 53 1.76 -15.40 11.93
C GLU A 53 1.70 -13.98 11.37
N ILE A 54 1.23 -13.01 12.18
CA ILE A 54 1.22 -11.59 11.82
C ILE A 54 2.66 -11.11 11.55
N TRP A 55 3.61 -11.46 12.42
CA TRP A 55 5.01 -11.06 12.26
C TRP A 55 5.66 -11.62 10.98
N LYS A 56 5.33 -12.87 10.62
CA LYS A 56 5.78 -13.50 9.38
C LYS A 56 5.11 -12.87 8.16
N SER A 57 3.82 -12.55 8.25
CA SER A 57 3.05 -12.04 7.13
C SER A 57 3.54 -10.66 6.67
N ILE A 58 3.91 -9.75 7.58
CA ILE A 58 4.43 -8.43 7.20
C ILE A 58 5.80 -8.49 6.48
N ARG A 59 6.46 -9.65 6.47
CA ARG A 59 7.73 -9.88 5.76
C ARG A 59 7.55 -10.62 4.43
N HIS A 60 6.31 -10.86 4.00
CA HIS A 60 5.99 -11.63 2.80
C HIS A 60 6.83 -11.18 1.60
N ARG A 61 7.27 -12.13 0.76
CA ARG A 61 8.15 -11.86 -0.38
C ARG A 61 7.52 -10.92 -1.44
N ASP A 62 6.20 -10.86 -1.46
CA ASP A 62 5.45 -10.02 -2.39
C ASP A 62 5.51 -8.53 -2.03
N PHE A 63 5.97 -8.17 -0.82
CA PHE A 63 6.09 -6.78 -0.40
C PHE A 63 7.44 -6.18 -0.76
N SER A 64 7.43 -4.92 -1.20
CA SER A 64 8.67 -4.15 -1.35
C SER A 64 9.31 -3.90 0.02
N ARG A 65 10.62 -3.61 0.05
CA ARG A 65 11.33 -3.30 1.31
C ARG A 65 10.69 -2.12 2.05
N GLN A 66 10.24 -1.11 1.32
CA GLN A 66 9.60 0.07 1.89
C GLN A 66 8.26 -0.27 2.54
N VAL A 67 7.45 -1.09 1.88
CA VAL A 67 6.19 -1.60 2.42
C VAL A 67 6.42 -2.45 3.67
N LYS A 68 7.42 -3.35 3.67
CA LYS A 68 7.76 -4.14 4.87
C LYS A 68 8.14 -3.26 6.06
N ASN A 69 8.96 -2.22 5.82
CA ASN A 69 9.33 -1.27 6.85
C ASN A 69 8.13 -0.46 7.34
N PHE A 70 7.23 -0.07 6.44
CA PHE A 70 5.98 0.60 6.80
C PHE A 70 5.12 -0.29 7.69
N LEU A 71 4.83 -1.53 7.27
CA LEU A 71 4.04 -2.50 8.03
C LEU A 71 4.65 -2.81 9.40
N TRP A 72 5.97 -3.00 9.47
CA TRP A 72 6.67 -3.19 10.73
C TRP A 72 6.46 -2.00 11.67
N LYS A 73 6.62 -0.77 11.18
CA LYS A 73 6.37 0.43 11.99
C LYS A 73 4.90 0.54 12.42
N SER A 74 3.98 0.15 11.55
CA SER A 74 2.54 0.17 11.83
C SER A 74 2.16 -0.73 13.00
N ILE A 75 2.66 -1.97 13.03
CA ILE A 75 2.34 -2.90 14.12
C ILE A 75 3.05 -2.56 15.45
N HIS A 76 4.12 -1.76 15.42
CA HIS A 76 4.85 -1.30 16.61
C HIS A 76 4.49 0.13 17.03
N SER A 77 3.50 0.76 16.40
CA SER A 77 3.17 2.18 16.64
C SER A 77 4.38 3.11 16.54
N ALA A 78 5.32 2.82 15.63
CA ALA A 78 6.60 3.51 15.46
C ALA A 78 6.58 4.59 14.36
N HIS A 79 5.39 5.00 13.94
CA HIS A 79 5.21 6.10 12.99
C HIS A 79 5.11 7.44 13.72
N ARG A 80 5.59 8.51 13.08
CA ARG A 80 5.45 9.88 13.58
C ARG A 80 4.07 10.41 13.22
N ILE A 81 3.08 10.14 14.07
CA ILE A 81 1.67 10.48 13.86
C ILE A 81 1.01 10.85 15.19
N GLY A 82 0.01 11.72 15.14
CA GLY A 82 -0.83 12.01 16.29
C GLY A 82 -0.04 12.54 17.48
N ILE A 83 -0.21 11.87 18.61
CA ILE A 83 0.42 12.21 19.90
C ILE A 83 1.94 12.40 19.84
N PHE A 84 2.63 11.76 18.88
CA PHE A 84 4.06 11.94 18.68
C PHE A 84 4.43 13.43 18.53
N TRP A 85 3.61 14.19 17.82
CA TRP A 85 3.87 15.59 17.49
C TRP A 85 3.52 16.56 18.61
N LYS A 86 2.65 16.18 19.56
CA LYS A 86 2.12 17.08 20.61
C LYS A 86 3.20 17.70 21.51
N HIS A 87 4.33 17.01 21.68
CA HIS A 87 5.41 17.47 22.55
C HIS A 87 6.50 18.25 21.81
N ILE A 88 6.31 18.53 20.51
CA ILE A 88 7.25 19.27 19.68
C ILE A 88 6.63 20.67 19.42
N PRO A 89 7.14 21.75 20.05
CA PRO A 89 6.48 23.06 20.07
C PRO A 89 6.09 23.62 18.70
N GLU A 90 6.95 23.45 17.70
CA GLU A 90 6.75 23.96 16.34
C GLU A 90 6.00 23.00 15.42
N CYS A 91 5.65 21.80 15.90
CA CYS A 91 5.02 20.76 15.09
C CYS A 91 3.73 20.22 15.71
N GLY A 92 3.23 20.83 16.80
CA GLY A 92 2.06 20.35 17.53
C GLY A 92 0.82 20.21 16.64
N GLU A 93 0.68 21.07 15.63
CA GLU A 93 -0.43 21.05 14.67
C GLU A 93 -0.47 19.76 13.83
N HIS A 94 0.68 19.12 13.58
CA HIS A 94 0.76 17.83 12.88
C HIS A 94 0.15 16.65 13.67
N ALA A 95 -0.20 16.86 14.95
CA ALA A 95 -0.85 15.85 15.78
C ALA A 95 -2.33 15.66 15.42
N THR A 96 -2.93 16.65 14.79
CA THR A 96 -4.37 16.69 14.53
C THR A 96 -4.67 16.63 13.04
N CYS A 97 -5.76 15.96 12.68
CA CYS A 97 -6.27 16.01 11.32
C CYS A 97 -7.02 17.33 11.10
N ASN A 98 -6.57 18.19 10.19
CA ASN A 98 -7.23 19.45 9.82
C ASN A 98 -8.69 19.30 9.36
N PHE A 99 -9.10 18.13 8.89
CA PHE A 99 -10.45 17.90 8.34
C PHE A 99 -11.47 17.60 9.44
N TYR A 100 -11.06 16.84 10.47
CA TYR A 100 -11.93 16.43 11.57
C TYR A 100 -11.59 17.09 12.91
N ASN A 101 -10.47 17.79 12.98
CA ASN A 101 -9.90 18.38 14.17
C ASN A 101 -9.71 17.39 15.34
N GLU A 102 -9.41 16.12 15.02
CA GLU A 102 -9.15 15.07 16.00
C GLU A 102 -7.70 14.61 15.96
N THR A 103 -7.23 13.98 17.05
CA THR A 103 -5.86 13.43 17.08
C THR A 103 -5.76 12.31 16.05
N GLU A 104 -4.85 12.49 15.10
CA GLU A 104 -4.72 11.57 13.97
C GLU A 104 -4.05 10.26 14.42
N ASP A 105 -4.58 9.12 14.00
CA ASP A 105 -3.94 7.81 14.16
C ASP A 105 -3.86 7.05 12.83
N LEU A 106 -3.29 5.85 12.86
CA LEU A 106 -3.09 5.08 11.63
C LEU A 106 -4.42 4.60 11.01
N GLU A 107 -5.42 4.26 11.82
CA GLU A 107 -6.73 3.86 11.31
C GLU A 107 -7.46 5.04 10.67
N HIS A 108 -7.35 6.21 11.30
CA HIS A 108 -7.81 7.46 10.75
C HIS A 108 -7.22 7.66 9.35
N VAL A 109 -5.89 7.68 9.22
CA VAL A 109 -5.21 7.95 7.95
C VAL A 109 -5.55 6.91 6.88
N LEU A 110 -5.59 5.64 7.23
CA LEU A 110 -5.74 4.57 6.25
C LEU A 110 -7.20 4.27 5.88
N ILE A 111 -8.16 4.47 6.78
CA ILE A 111 -9.52 3.91 6.64
C ILE A 111 -10.63 4.95 6.87
N LYS A 112 -10.53 5.81 7.89
CA LYS A 112 -11.66 6.64 8.34
C LYS A 112 -11.64 8.06 7.79
N CYS A 113 -10.47 8.59 7.47
CA CYS A 113 -10.30 9.97 7.04
C CYS A 113 -10.98 10.29 5.70
N LYS A 114 -11.66 11.44 5.62
CA LYS A 114 -12.29 11.98 4.40
C LYS A 114 -11.43 13.03 3.70
N ARG A 115 -10.18 13.23 4.15
CA ARG A 115 -9.22 14.07 3.43
C ARG A 115 -9.13 13.61 1.96
N PRO A 116 -8.97 14.55 1.01
CA PRO A 116 -8.82 14.22 -0.40
C PRO A 116 -7.76 13.14 -0.64
N GLY A 117 -8.09 12.18 -1.50
CA GLY A 117 -7.18 11.10 -1.89
C GLY A 117 -7.41 9.75 -1.22
N GLN A 118 -7.91 9.68 0.02
CA GLN A 118 -8.08 8.38 0.69
C GLN A 118 -9.12 7.51 -0.02
N ALA A 119 -10.35 8.02 -0.12
CA ALA A 119 -11.45 7.34 -0.81
C ALA A 119 -11.09 7.03 -2.27
N GLN A 120 -10.36 7.95 -2.92
CA GLN A 120 -9.91 7.79 -4.29
C GLN A 120 -8.95 6.60 -4.45
N ILE A 121 -7.93 6.47 -3.61
CA ILE A 121 -6.98 5.35 -3.67
C ILE A 121 -7.69 4.02 -3.43
N TRP A 122 -8.62 3.96 -2.48
CA TRP A 122 -9.39 2.74 -2.24
C TRP A 122 -10.34 2.40 -3.38
N ALA A 123 -10.95 3.41 -4.03
CA ALA A 123 -11.73 3.20 -5.24
C ALA A 123 -10.87 2.59 -6.35
N LEU A 124 -9.67 3.13 -6.60
CA LEU A 124 -8.74 2.58 -7.62
C LEU A 124 -8.34 1.13 -7.34
N ALA A 125 -8.03 0.81 -6.07
CA ALA A 125 -7.69 -0.55 -5.67
C ALA A 125 -8.87 -1.50 -5.84
N LYS A 126 -10.08 -1.07 -5.45
CA LYS A 126 -11.32 -1.81 -5.63
C LYS A 126 -11.62 -2.05 -7.11
N ASP A 127 -11.54 -1.01 -7.94
CA ASP A 127 -11.83 -1.10 -9.37
C ASP A 127 -10.91 -2.10 -10.06
N LEU A 128 -9.61 -2.06 -9.77
CA LEU A 128 -8.65 -2.99 -10.36
C LEU A 128 -8.85 -4.43 -9.86
N TRP A 129 -9.22 -4.61 -8.59
CA TRP A 129 -9.54 -5.92 -8.02
C TRP A 129 -10.79 -6.53 -8.63
N LEU A 130 -11.85 -5.74 -8.79
CA LEU A 130 -13.15 -6.20 -9.28
C LEU A 130 -13.14 -6.63 -10.75
N ARG A 131 -12.09 -6.29 -11.51
CA ARG A 131 -11.89 -6.86 -12.85
C ARG A 131 -11.60 -8.37 -12.83
N LYS A 132 -11.12 -8.89 -11.69
CA LYS A 132 -10.68 -10.29 -11.56
C LYS A 132 -11.43 -11.09 -10.51
N HIS A 133 -12.06 -10.43 -9.54
CA HIS A 133 -12.74 -11.07 -8.42
C HIS A 133 -14.10 -10.41 -8.18
N ASP A 134 -15.10 -11.18 -7.78
CA ASP A 134 -16.50 -10.73 -7.81
C ASP A 134 -16.90 -9.84 -6.62
N SER A 135 -16.07 -9.79 -5.56
CA SER A 135 -16.33 -9.00 -4.34
C SER A 135 -15.08 -8.31 -3.82
N TRP A 136 -15.24 -7.10 -3.28
CA TRP A 136 -14.22 -6.36 -2.55
C TRP A 136 -14.48 -6.49 -1.04
N PRO A 137 -13.50 -6.94 -0.24
CA PRO A 137 -13.70 -7.08 1.19
C PRO A 137 -13.86 -5.72 1.88
N GLU A 138 -14.62 -5.70 2.96
CA GLU A 138 -14.68 -4.53 3.84
C GLU A 138 -13.30 -4.25 4.43
N LEU A 139 -12.96 -2.95 4.53
CA LEU A 139 -11.66 -2.51 4.99
C LEU A 139 -11.68 -2.29 6.50
N SER A 140 -10.75 -2.93 7.19
CA SER A 140 -10.46 -2.70 8.61
C SER A 140 -8.96 -2.50 8.81
N LEU A 141 -8.54 -1.88 9.91
CA LEU A 141 -7.11 -1.70 10.18
C LEU A 141 -6.38 -3.05 10.23
N GLY A 142 -6.91 -4.03 10.95
CA GLY A 142 -6.30 -5.37 11.02
C GLY A 142 -6.33 -6.10 9.69
N GLY A 143 -7.37 -5.92 8.86
CA GLY A 143 -7.41 -6.46 7.52
C GLY A 143 -6.29 -5.90 6.63
N VAL A 144 -6.15 -4.57 6.58
CA VAL A 144 -5.14 -3.95 5.70
C VAL A 144 -3.70 -4.20 6.17
N LEU A 145 -3.44 -4.17 7.49
CA LEU A 145 -2.12 -4.48 8.03
C LEU A 145 -1.82 -5.99 7.97
N GLY A 146 -2.86 -6.82 8.08
CA GLY A 146 -2.82 -8.27 8.00
C GLY A 146 -2.93 -8.82 6.58
N CYS A 147 -2.95 -7.99 5.53
CA CYS A 147 -3.19 -8.43 4.15
C CYS A 147 -2.21 -9.51 3.66
N GLY A 148 -1.01 -9.60 4.29
CA GLY A 148 -0.05 -10.69 4.07
C GLY A 148 -0.59 -12.10 4.34
N LEU A 149 -1.62 -12.23 5.17
CA LEU A 149 -2.31 -13.47 5.52
C LEU A 149 -3.50 -13.79 4.61
N ALA A 150 -3.89 -12.86 3.73
CA ALA A 150 -5.10 -13.03 2.93
C ALA A 150 -5.00 -14.23 2.00
N THR A 151 -6.07 -15.03 1.96
CA THR A 151 -6.22 -16.18 1.08
C THR A 151 -7.52 -16.05 0.30
N PHE A 152 -7.51 -16.43 -0.97
CA PHE A 152 -8.68 -16.38 -1.83
C PHE A 152 -8.84 -17.71 -2.56
N ARG A 153 -10.09 -18.03 -2.89
CA ARG A 153 -10.43 -19.19 -3.72
C ARG A 153 -10.80 -18.70 -5.13
N ASP A 154 -10.52 -19.51 -6.13
CA ASP A 154 -11.02 -19.28 -7.49
C ASP A 154 -12.50 -19.68 -7.61
N LYS A 155 -13.09 -19.47 -8.79
CA LYS A 155 -14.48 -19.85 -9.09
C LYS A 155 -14.76 -21.36 -8.95
N LYS A 156 -13.72 -22.19 -8.86
CA LYS A 156 -13.80 -23.65 -8.65
C LYS A 156 -13.61 -24.03 -7.17
N GLY A 157 -13.52 -23.05 -6.27
CA GLY A 157 -13.31 -23.27 -4.84
C GLY A 157 -11.86 -23.60 -4.46
N LYS A 158 -10.91 -23.60 -5.40
CA LYS A 158 -9.51 -23.93 -5.12
C LYS A 158 -8.75 -22.69 -4.66
N VAL A 159 -7.85 -22.84 -3.69
CA VAL A 159 -6.97 -21.74 -3.25
C VAL A 159 -6.18 -21.16 -4.43
N SER A 160 -6.36 -19.86 -4.65
CA SER A 160 -5.72 -19.12 -5.73
C SER A 160 -4.58 -18.27 -5.20
N LEU A 161 -3.35 -18.73 -5.45
CA LEU A 161 -2.14 -18.01 -5.07
C LEU A 161 -2.00 -16.68 -5.83
N GLY A 162 -2.48 -16.62 -7.09
CA GLY A 162 -2.46 -15.42 -7.92
C GLY A 162 -3.39 -14.32 -7.40
N LEU A 163 -4.62 -14.68 -7.01
CA LEU A 163 -5.57 -13.74 -6.38
C LEU A 163 -5.03 -13.22 -5.04
N ALA A 164 -4.55 -14.12 -4.18
CA ALA A 164 -3.95 -13.73 -2.90
C ALA A 164 -2.76 -12.79 -3.07
N ARG A 165 -1.94 -13.01 -4.10
CA ARG A 165 -0.82 -12.14 -4.42
C ARG A 165 -1.26 -10.79 -4.95
N LEU A 166 -2.23 -10.75 -5.87
CA LEU A 166 -2.78 -9.49 -6.38
C LEU A 166 -3.34 -8.65 -5.23
N TYR A 167 -4.16 -9.25 -4.36
CA TYR A 167 -4.73 -8.58 -3.19
C TYR A 167 -3.64 -7.97 -2.29
N ARG A 168 -2.63 -8.78 -1.94
CA ARG A 168 -1.47 -8.32 -1.16
C ARG A 168 -0.79 -7.11 -1.79
N ILE A 169 -0.57 -7.13 -3.10
CA ILE A 169 0.05 -6.01 -3.81
C ILE A 169 -0.85 -4.78 -3.75
N LEU A 170 -2.12 -4.90 -4.14
CA LEU A 170 -3.05 -3.77 -4.19
C LEU A 170 -3.21 -3.12 -2.81
N VAL A 171 -3.47 -3.89 -1.76
CA VAL A 171 -3.67 -3.35 -0.41
C VAL A 171 -2.39 -2.73 0.13
N SER A 172 -1.26 -3.43 0.03
CA SER A 172 -0.02 -2.98 0.65
C SER A 172 0.61 -1.77 -0.06
N GLU A 173 0.50 -1.66 -1.39
CA GLU A 173 0.92 -0.45 -2.10
C GLU A 173 -0.06 0.70 -1.84
N SER A 174 -1.38 0.44 -1.73
CA SER A 174 -2.37 1.47 -1.42
C SER A 174 -2.13 2.11 -0.06
N ILE A 175 -1.98 1.33 1.01
CA ILE A 175 -1.69 1.88 2.35
C ILE A 175 -0.36 2.64 2.39
N PHE A 176 0.64 2.21 1.62
CA PHE A 176 1.92 2.90 1.57
C PHE A 176 1.84 4.20 0.77
N VAL A 177 1.06 4.24 -0.31
CA VAL A 177 0.78 5.48 -1.05
C VAL A 177 -0.02 6.44 -0.18
N LEU A 178 -1.05 5.98 0.53
CA LEU A 178 -1.82 6.79 1.50
C LEU A 178 -0.91 7.42 2.55
N TRP A 179 -0.02 6.63 3.15
CA TRP A 179 0.96 7.12 4.11
C TRP A 179 1.88 8.20 3.52
N LYS A 180 2.35 8.01 2.28
CA LYS A 180 3.18 9.02 1.59
C LYS A 180 2.39 10.29 1.28
N VAL A 181 1.15 10.18 0.80
CA VAL A 181 0.28 11.33 0.52
C VAL A 181 0.00 12.11 1.79
N ARG A 182 -0.30 11.43 2.89
CA ARG A 182 -0.47 12.06 4.20
C ARG A 182 0.79 12.81 4.62
N ASN A 183 1.97 12.19 4.53
CA ASN A 183 3.21 12.84 4.94
C ASN A 183 3.54 14.05 4.08
N ASP A 184 3.32 13.98 2.77
CA ASP A 184 3.48 15.13 1.86
C ASP A 184 2.54 16.27 2.26
N THR A 185 1.27 15.95 2.51
CA THR A 185 0.23 16.92 2.92
C THR A 185 0.60 17.61 4.24
N VAL A 186 0.84 16.84 5.29
CA VAL A 186 1.06 17.37 6.64
C VAL A 186 2.44 18.04 6.76
N ILE A 187 3.50 17.43 6.23
CA ILE A 187 4.88 17.87 6.51
C ILE A 187 5.41 18.83 5.46
N SER A 188 5.03 18.68 4.20
CA SER A 188 5.63 19.42 3.09
C SER A 188 4.71 20.49 2.51
N ARG A 189 3.39 20.34 2.67
CA ARG A 189 2.38 21.22 2.06
C ARG A 189 1.56 22.01 3.07
N ASN A 190 1.95 22.00 4.35
CA ASN A 190 1.26 22.71 5.42
C ASN A 190 -0.26 22.42 5.40
N ASP A 191 -0.61 21.14 5.35
CA ASP A 191 -1.98 20.63 5.33
C ASP A 191 -2.79 20.92 4.04
N GLU A 192 -2.18 21.48 3.00
CA GLU A 192 -2.79 21.64 1.68
C GLU A 192 -2.81 20.29 0.90
N PRO A 193 -3.99 19.79 0.49
CA PRO A 193 -4.08 18.50 -0.18
C PRO A 193 -3.49 18.56 -1.60
N PRO A 194 -2.70 17.54 -2.00
CA PRO A 194 -2.35 17.30 -3.38
C PRO A 194 -3.54 17.35 -4.37
N PRO A 195 -3.32 17.81 -5.62
CA PRO A 195 -4.31 17.68 -6.67
C PRO A 195 -4.74 16.21 -6.89
N GLU A 196 -6.02 16.00 -7.18
CA GLU A 196 -6.62 14.67 -7.32
C GLU A 196 -5.92 13.81 -8.39
N ASN A 197 -5.56 14.41 -9.53
CA ASN A 197 -4.83 13.72 -10.60
C ASN A 197 -3.43 13.29 -10.17
N MET A 198 -2.76 14.07 -9.30
CA MET A 198 -1.46 13.70 -8.77
C MET A 198 -1.57 12.51 -7.82
N ILE A 199 -2.61 12.46 -6.98
CA ILE A 199 -2.87 11.31 -6.09
C ILE A 199 -3.17 10.06 -6.92
N HIS A 200 -4.04 10.17 -7.91
CA HIS A 200 -4.34 9.11 -8.87
C HIS A 200 -3.06 8.56 -9.50
N ASN A 201 -2.27 9.44 -10.13
CA ASN A 201 -1.10 9.04 -10.90
C ASN A 201 0.01 8.48 -9.99
N LYS A 202 0.13 8.94 -8.73
CA LYS A 202 1.04 8.34 -7.74
C LYS A 202 0.66 6.88 -7.43
N TRP A 203 -0.63 6.59 -7.26
CA TRP A 203 -1.09 5.22 -7.04
C TRP A 203 -0.88 4.35 -8.28
N LEU A 204 -1.30 4.85 -9.44
CA LEU A 204 -1.14 4.15 -10.72
C LEU A 204 0.32 3.82 -11.01
N GLN A 205 1.23 4.77 -10.78
CA GLN A 205 2.67 4.56 -10.93
C GLN A 205 3.17 3.45 -9.98
N ALA A 206 2.73 3.42 -8.73
CA ALA A 206 3.13 2.40 -7.76
C ALA A 206 2.71 1.00 -8.23
N ILE A 207 1.48 0.83 -8.69
CA ILE A 207 0.98 -0.46 -9.18
C ILE A 207 1.66 -0.88 -10.49
N ASN A 208 1.83 0.03 -11.45
CA ASN A 208 2.55 -0.27 -12.70
C ASN A 208 4.01 -0.65 -12.46
N LEU A 209 4.66 -0.04 -11.45
CA LEU A 209 6.00 -0.42 -11.05
C LEU A 209 6.06 -1.86 -10.50
N ARG A 210 5.03 -2.29 -9.75
CA ARG A 210 4.93 -3.70 -9.29
C ARG A 210 4.77 -4.67 -10.46
N LEU A 211 3.87 -4.38 -11.39
CA LEU A 211 3.71 -5.15 -12.63
C LEU A 211 5.04 -5.24 -13.40
N THR A 212 5.73 -4.11 -13.56
CA THR A 212 7.01 -4.03 -14.27
C THR A 212 8.09 -4.87 -13.61
N PHE A 213 8.25 -4.77 -12.28
CA PHE A 213 9.21 -5.61 -11.56
C PHE A 213 8.89 -7.09 -11.66
N ASP A 214 7.62 -7.48 -11.58
CA ASP A 214 7.21 -8.87 -11.71
C ASP A 214 7.58 -9.45 -13.06
N ARG A 215 7.38 -8.68 -14.13
CA ARG A 215 7.77 -9.06 -15.50
C ARG A 215 9.28 -9.17 -15.64
N ILE A 216 10.04 -8.21 -15.10
CA ILE A 216 11.51 -8.26 -15.14
C ILE A 216 12.03 -9.50 -14.41
N LEU A 217 11.46 -9.81 -13.24
CA LEU A 217 11.87 -10.93 -12.41
C LEU A 217 11.52 -12.30 -13.00
N THR A 218 10.82 -12.40 -14.15
CA THR A 218 10.66 -13.68 -14.85
C THR A 218 11.91 -14.12 -15.62
N ASN A 219 12.91 -13.26 -15.77
CA ASN A 219 14.14 -13.60 -16.47
C ASN A 219 15.04 -14.50 -15.61
N HIS A 220 14.79 -15.82 -15.70
CA HIS A 220 15.57 -16.86 -15.02
C HIS A 220 17.06 -16.84 -15.36
N ALA A 221 17.42 -16.52 -16.62
CA ALA A 221 18.81 -16.48 -17.05
C ALA A 221 19.59 -15.36 -16.35
N LYS A 222 18.95 -14.21 -16.13
CA LYS A 222 19.57 -13.04 -15.49
C LYS A 222 19.62 -13.14 -13.97
N TYR A 223 18.56 -13.63 -13.33
CA TYR A 223 18.41 -13.58 -11.87
C TYR A 223 18.57 -14.93 -11.16
N GLY A 224 18.68 -16.02 -11.92
CA GLY A 224 18.72 -17.38 -11.39
C GLY A 224 17.36 -17.85 -10.88
N LYS A 225 17.19 -19.18 -10.79
CA LYS A 225 15.91 -19.83 -10.44
C LYS A 225 15.35 -19.43 -9.08
N GLN A 226 16.24 -19.14 -8.11
CA GLN A 226 15.85 -18.84 -6.72
C GLN A 226 15.28 -17.42 -6.56
N ASN A 227 15.76 -16.45 -7.34
CA ASN A 227 15.36 -15.05 -7.21
C ASN A 227 14.34 -14.61 -8.27
N SER A 228 14.11 -15.46 -9.28
CA SER A 228 13.14 -15.25 -10.33
C SER A 228 11.71 -15.64 -9.94
N ILE A 229 10.72 -14.99 -10.53
CA ILE A 229 9.30 -15.33 -10.44
C ILE A 229 8.91 -16.15 -11.67
N ARG A 230 8.16 -17.25 -11.48
CA ARG A 230 7.65 -18.03 -12.63
C ARG A 230 6.68 -17.20 -13.47
N SER A 231 6.84 -17.22 -14.78
CA SER A 231 5.93 -16.55 -15.72
C SER A 231 4.46 -16.88 -15.47
N SER A 232 4.14 -18.16 -15.28
CA SER A 232 2.76 -18.58 -14.98
C SER A 232 2.19 -17.94 -13.70
N PHE A 233 3.02 -17.65 -12.70
CA PHE A 233 2.57 -16.99 -11.48
C PHE A 233 2.33 -15.48 -11.69
N VAL A 234 3.12 -14.83 -12.56
CA VAL A 234 2.88 -13.45 -12.99
C VAL A 234 1.56 -13.35 -13.77
N LEU A 235 1.32 -14.24 -14.73
CA LEU A 235 0.05 -14.31 -15.47
C LEU A 235 -1.13 -14.55 -14.53
N GLN A 236 -1.02 -15.53 -13.62
CA GLN A 236 -2.04 -15.77 -12.59
C GLN A 236 -2.30 -14.55 -11.70
N THR A 237 -1.29 -13.70 -11.46
CA THR A 237 -1.48 -12.46 -10.68
C THR A 237 -2.20 -11.39 -11.50
N TRP A 238 -1.73 -11.09 -12.72
CA TRP A 238 -2.07 -9.85 -13.43
C TRP A 238 -3.04 -9.99 -14.61
N SER A 239 -3.26 -11.19 -15.16
CA SER A 239 -4.28 -11.35 -16.21
C SER A 239 -5.66 -10.94 -15.72
N SER A 240 -6.48 -10.41 -16.62
CA SER A 240 -7.77 -9.74 -16.38
C SER A 240 -7.67 -8.39 -15.66
N THR A 241 -6.47 -7.81 -15.55
CA THR A 241 -6.27 -6.50 -14.90
C THR A 241 -5.47 -5.52 -15.75
N LEU A 242 -5.22 -5.86 -17.02
CA LEU A 242 -4.37 -5.06 -17.91
C LEU A 242 -5.19 -4.10 -18.76
N LEU A 243 -4.52 -3.06 -19.24
CA LEU A 243 -5.05 -2.14 -20.23
C LEU A 243 -5.04 -2.81 -21.61
N ASN A 244 -6.16 -2.73 -22.33
CA ASN A 244 -6.35 -3.32 -23.66
C ASN A 244 -5.92 -4.79 -23.75
N GLU A 245 -6.28 -5.59 -22.73
CA GLU A 245 -5.77 -6.97 -22.57
C GLU A 245 -6.18 -7.89 -23.72
N GLU A 246 -7.33 -7.62 -24.35
CA GLU A 246 -7.82 -8.31 -25.54
C GLU A 246 -6.87 -8.20 -26.75
N SER A 247 -6.02 -7.16 -26.79
CA SER A 247 -5.00 -6.97 -27.82
C SER A 247 -3.67 -7.68 -27.50
N LEU A 248 -3.54 -8.24 -26.29
CA LEU A 248 -2.31 -8.88 -25.82
C LEU A 248 -2.36 -10.40 -26.03
N PRO A 249 -1.22 -11.04 -26.36
CA PRO A 249 -1.14 -12.49 -26.35
C PRO A 249 -1.31 -13.03 -24.92
N GLY A 250 -1.74 -14.28 -24.77
CA GLY A 250 -1.93 -14.91 -23.46
C GLY A 250 -0.68 -14.91 -22.58
N ASP A 251 0.52 -14.86 -23.18
CA ASP A 251 1.82 -14.79 -22.51
C ASP A 251 2.51 -13.41 -22.64
N TRP A 252 1.73 -12.34 -22.48
CA TRP A 252 2.11 -10.92 -22.63
C TRP A 252 3.34 -10.42 -21.84
N ILE A 253 3.96 -11.22 -20.98
CA ILE A 253 5.06 -10.79 -20.08
C ILE A 253 6.18 -10.06 -20.82
N LYS A 254 6.52 -10.51 -22.03
CA LYS A 254 7.59 -9.93 -22.85
C LYS A 254 7.14 -8.73 -23.72
N GLN A 255 5.84 -8.44 -23.77
CA GLN A 255 5.31 -7.38 -24.62
C GLN A 255 5.65 -5.98 -24.07
N PRO A 256 6.18 -5.06 -24.87
CA PRO A 256 6.41 -3.69 -24.42
C PRO A 256 5.09 -3.00 -24.07
N GLY A 257 5.14 -1.98 -23.21
CA GLY A 257 3.97 -1.12 -22.95
C GLY A 257 2.81 -1.74 -22.16
N VAL A 258 2.96 -2.95 -21.59
CA VAL A 258 1.89 -3.54 -20.76
C VAL A 258 1.75 -2.78 -19.44
N LEU A 259 0.56 -2.22 -19.23
CA LEU A 259 0.14 -1.46 -18.05
C LEU A 259 -1.10 -2.07 -17.42
N VAL A 260 -1.36 -1.75 -16.15
CA VAL A 260 -2.65 -2.08 -15.51
C VAL A 260 -3.78 -1.27 -16.16
N GLY A 261 -4.98 -1.82 -16.15
CA GLY A 261 -6.17 -1.28 -16.81
C GLY A 261 -6.78 -0.05 -16.16
N ILE A 262 -5.98 0.80 -15.52
CA ILE A 262 -6.40 2.09 -14.97
C ILE A 262 -5.65 3.16 -15.76
N GLU A 263 -6.39 4.07 -16.39
CA GLU A 263 -5.82 5.12 -17.22
C GLU A 263 -5.37 6.33 -16.38
N PRO A 264 -4.25 6.97 -16.74
CA PRO A 264 -3.80 8.17 -16.04
C PRO A 264 -4.78 9.33 -16.24
N LYS A 265 -4.98 10.13 -15.18
CA LYS A 265 -5.74 11.39 -15.30
C LYS A 265 -4.83 12.49 -15.86
N SER A 266 -5.31 13.21 -16.88
CA SER A 266 -4.60 14.35 -17.46
C SER A 266 -4.41 15.47 -16.44
N SER A 267 -3.35 16.27 -16.62
CA SER A 267 -3.15 17.53 -15.89
C SER A 267 -3.83 18.73 -16.55
N HIS A 268 -4.34 18.55 -17.77
CA HIS A 268 -4.96 19.62 -18.56
C HIS A 268 -6.49 19.52 -18.41
N PRO A 269 -7.19 20.66 -18.22
CA PRO A 269 -8.65 20.68 -18.27
C PRO A 269 -9.13 20.19 -19.65
N PRO A 270 -10.32 19.57 -19.73
CA PRO A 270 -10.87 19.15 -21.01
C PRO A 270 -10.95 20.37 -21.93
N SER A 271 -10.30 20.29 -23.10
CA SER A 271 -10.40 21.32 -24.13
C SER A 271 -11.87 21.55 -24.45
N GLN A 272 -12.36 22.77 -24.23
CA GLN A 272 -13.72 23.15 -24.64
C GLN A 272 -13.90 22.81 -26.12
N PRO A 273 -15.04 22.23 -26.52
CA PRO A 273 -15.31 22.00 -27.93
C PRO A 273 -15.34 23.36 -28.62
N THR A 274 -14.37 23.58 -29.51
CA THR A 274 -14.35 24.75 -30.38
C THR A 274 -15.58 24.65 -31.27
N GLY A 275 -16.62 25.40 -30.91
CA GLY A 275 -17.81 25.56 -31.73
C GLY A 275 -17.37 26.02 -33.11
N ARG A 276 -17.53 25.16 -34.12
CA ARG A 276 -17.49 25.58 -35.52
C ARG A 276 -18.59 26.61 -35.71
N ARG A 277 -18.20 27.88 -35.79
CA ARG A 277 -18.99 28.92 -36.43
C ARG A 277 -19.14 28.53 -37.89
N GLY A 278 -20.33 28.12 -38.29
CA GLY A 278 -20.74 28.19 -39.68
C GLY A 278 -20.83 29.66 -40.08
N MET A 279 -20.04 30.05 -41.06
CA MET A 279 -20.37 31.11 -42.01
C MET A 279 -20.70 30.33 -43.30
N GLY A 280 -21.86 30.49 -43.92
CA GLY A 280 -22.45 31.77 -44.30
C GLY A 280 -21.95 32.06 -45.70
#